data_AF-A0A2G6NSZ6-F1
#
_entry.id   AF-A0A2G6NSZ6-F1
#
_cell.length_a   1.000
_cell.length_b   1.000
_cell.length_c   1.000
_cell.angle_alpha   90.00
_cell.angle_beta   90.00
_cell.angle_gamma   90.00
#
_symmetry.space_group_name_H-M   'P 1'
#
loop_
_entity.id
_entity.type
_entity.pdbx_description
1 polymer ?
#
loop_
_entity_poly.entity_id
_entity_poly.type
_entity_poly.pdbx_seq_one_letter_code
_entity_poly.pdbx_strand_id
1 'polypeptide(L)'
;MANRIIEKSENILVASHLHPDGDALGSTIAIGKGLEKKGKNVFLYNESLIPDMFSFLPGIKKIKNKIPDSAFFDSAIILDCSGLNRTGKSRKIIENIPKIINIDHHFTNTKFGTEKIIEPNACATAEIVYRLLKEWNITFCKEIAYSIYTGIFTDTGSFRFPNTNKKAFSICMEMLDYGVSPNIVASNIYGSYSVGKIKLVSKLLDSIEFSRNGKISMMVLKQEMLKYANVMDEDISEFINYAENINDVKLAVFIKEDKRGETPYYYVSLRSDGSVNTASIAASYGGGGHEYAAGFSSRLSFTQLRQELMSLADTI
;
A
#
# COMPACT_ATOMS: atom_id res chain seq x y z
N MET A 1 1.86 11.00 -26.84
CA MET A 1 2.35 9.59 -27.04
C MET A 1 1.35 8.60 -26.46
N ALA A 2 0.68 8.95 -25.36
CA ALA A 2 -0.25 8.08 -24.66
C ALA A 2 -1.54 7.75 -25.41
N ASN A 3 -2.06 8.63 -26.27
CA ASN A 3 -3.26 8.32 -27.06
C ASN A 3 -3.05 7.07 -27.94
N ARG A 4 -1.88 6.91 -28.54
CA ARG A 4 -1.54 5.72 -29.36
C ARG A 4 -1.54 4.42 -28.54
N ILE A 5 -1.28 4.52 -27.24
CA ILE A 5 -1.22 3.37 -26.33
C ILE A 5 -2.62 2.75 -26.15
N ILE A 6 -3.69 3.54 -26.25
CA ILE A 6 -5.07 3.06 -26.01
C ILE A 6 -6.00 3.17 -27.21
N GLU A 7 -5.59 3.78 -28.32
CA GLU A 7 -6.45 4.04 -29.49
C GLU A 7 -7.10 2.76 -30.05
N LYS A 8 -6.33 1.68 -30.18
CA LYS A 8 -6.79 0.39 -30.73
C LYS A 8 -7.40 -0.56 -29.69
N SER A 9 -7.42 -0.17 -28.42
CA SER A 9 -7.92 -1.00 -27.32
C SER A 9 -9.41 -0.76 -27.15
N GLU A 10 -10.25 -1.81 -27.14
CA GLU A 10 -11.71 -1.68 -26.98
C GLU A 10 -12.20 -2.30 -25.67
N ASN A 11 -11.73 -3.50 -25.33
CA ASN A 11 -12.07 -4.21 -24.10
C ASN A 11 -10.86 -4.26 -23.19
N ILE A 12 -10.88 -3.42 -22.15
CA ILE A 12 -9.72 -3.10 -21.34
C ILE A 12 -9.90 -3.60 -19.92
N LEU A 13 -9.01 -4.50 -19.48
CA LEU A 13 -8.85 -4.82 -18.06
C LEU A 13 -8.02 -3.73 -17.40
N VAL A 14 -8.46 -3.20 -16.27
CA VAL A 14 -7.67 -2.27 -15.45
C VAL A 14 -7.50 -2.90 -14.07
N ALA A 15 -6.25 -3.09 -13.65
CA ALA A 15 -5.92 -3.75 -12.39
C ALA A 15 -4.71 -3.11 -11.71
N SER A 16 -4.52 -3.45 -10.44
CA SER A 16 -3.37 -3.02 -9.63
C SER A 16 -2.81 -4.18 -8.78
N HIS A 17 -1.92 -3.87 -7.84
CA HIS A 17 -1.35 -4.87 -6.94
C HIS A 17 -2.35 -5.41 -5.90
N LEU A 18 -2.01 -6.55 -5.30
CA LEU A 18 -2.65 -7.13 -4.11
C LEU A 18 -2.57 -6.17 -2.93
N HIS A 19 -3.59 -6.20 -2.06
CA HIS A 19 -3.74 -5.29 -0.91
C HIS A 19 -3.63 -3.83 -1.35
N PRO A 20 -4.55 -3.36 -2.21
CA PRO A 20 -4.42 -2.05 -2.81
C PRO A 20 -4.56 -0.93 -1.78
N ASP A 21 -3.78 0.13 -1.97
CA ASP A 21 -3.86 1.36 -1.21
C ASP A 21 -4.63 2.45 -1.98
N GLY A 22 -4.54 3.69 -1.50
CA GLY A 22 -5.25 4.81 -2.09
C GLY A 22 -4.76 5.19 -3.49
N ASP A 23 -3.47 5.00 -3.79
CA ASP A 23 -2.93 5.31 -5.12
C ASP A 23 -3.34 4.25 -6.13
N ALA A 24 -3.21 2.98 -5.78
CA ALA A 24 -3.67 1.87 -6.61
C ALA A 24 -5.18 1.98 -6.93
N LEU A 25 -6.03 2.21 -5.93
CA LEU A 25 -7.48 2.35 -6.12
C LEU A 25 -7.85 3.63 -6.86
N GLY A 26 -7.24 4.76 -6.47
CA GLY A 26 -7.45 6.06 -7.10
C GLY A 26 -7.09 6.04 -8.58
N SER A 27 -5.88 5.58 -8.90
CA SER A 27 -5.39 5.43 -10.27
C SER A 27 -6.29 4.52 -11.11
N THR A 28 -6.72 3.38 -10.56
CA THR A 28 -7.64 2.43 -11.22
C THR A 28 -8.98 3.06 -11.58
N ILE A 29 -9.62 3.75 -10.63
CA ILE A 29 -10.92 4.38 -10.86
C ILE A 29 -10.79 5.55 -11.83
N ALA A 30 -9.79 6.41 -11.65
CA ALA A 30 -9.61 7.62 -12.46
C ALA A 30 -9.37 7.27 -13.94
N ILE A 31 -8.43 6.37 -14.23
CA ILE A 31 -8.15 5.98 -15.61
C ILE A 31 -9.31 5.19 -16.21
N GLY A 32 -9.95 4.33 -15.41
CA GLY A 32 -11.12 3.57 -15.81
C GLY A 32 -12.26 4.49 -16.26
N LYS A 33 -12.57 5.51 -15.46
CA LYS A 33 -13.58 6.51 -15.79
C LYS A 33 -13.19 7.34 -17.01
N GLY A 34 -11.92 7.66 -17.18
CA GLY A 34 -11.41 8.32 -18.38
C GLY A 34 -11.63 7.49 -19.65
N LEU A 35 -11.34 6.20 -19.59
CA LEU A 35 -11.53 5.26 -20.70
C LEU A 35 -13.01 5.04 -21.03
N GLU A 36 -13.88 4.92 -20.02
CA GLU A 36 -15.34 4.91 -20.20
C GLU A 36 -15.80 6.17 -20.97
N LYS A 37 -15.28 7.35 -20.61
CA LYS A 37 -15.58 8.61 -21.30
C LYS A 37 -15.06 8.67 -22.74
N LYS A 38 -14.08 7.84 -23.10
CA LYS A 38 -13.62 7.63 -24.48
C LYS A 38 -14.41 6.56 -25.23
N GLY A 39 -15.49 6.03 -24.64
CA GLY A 39 -16.34 5.00 -25.23
C GLY A 39 -15.74 3.60 -25.21
N LYS A 40 -14.73 3.34 -24.36
CA LYS A 40 -14.12 2.01 -24.23
C LYS A 40 -14.89 1.14 -23.23
N ASN A 41 -14.84 -0.18 -23.42
CA ASN A 41 -15.39 -1.15 -22.47
C ASN A 41 -14.34 -1.46 -21.41
N VAL A 42 -14.60 -1.08 -20.16
CA VAL A 42 -13.61 -1.14 -19.09
C VAL A 42 -14.07 -2.11 -18.00
N PHE A 43 -13.17 -2.99 -17.59
CA PHE A 43 -13.37 -3.86 -16.43
C PHE A 43 -12.35 -3.53 -15.35
N LEU A 44 -12.82 -2.97 -14.23
CA LEU A 44 -11.96 -2.64 -13.09
C LEU A 44 -11.85 -3.86 -12.17
N TYR A 45 -10.62 -4.25 -11.84
CA TYR A 45 -10.34 -5.47 -11.10
C TYR A 45 -9.30 -5.26 -10.01
N ASN A 46 -9.52 -5.86 -8.84
CA ASN A 46 -8.47 -6.13 -7.88
C ASN A 46 -8.73 -7.46 -7.19
N GLU A 47 -7.72 -8.33 -7.08
CA GLU A 47 -7.88 -9.65 -6.45
C GLU A 47 -8.18 -9.55 -4.95
N SER A 48 -7.55 -8.60 -4.25
CA SER A 48 -7.77 -8.38 -2.83
C SER A 48 -9.09 -7.63 -2.59
N LEU A 49 -9.68 -7.87 -1.42
CA LEU A 49 -10.79 -7.06 -0.94
C LEU A 49 -10.33 -5.61 -0.75
N ILE A 50 -11.26 -4.68 -0.98
CA ILE A 50 -11.02 -3.25 -0.84
C ILE A 50 -11.21 -2.87 0.63
N PRO A 51 -10.24 -2.22 1.28
CA PRO A 51 -10.39 -1.76 2.65
C PRO A 51 -11.56 -0.76 2.80
N ASP A 52 -12.33 -0.89 3.89
CA ASP A 52 -13.55 -0.09 4.13
C ASP A 52 -13.28 1.42 4.17
N MET A 53 -12.07 1.83 4.57
CA MET A 53 -11.61 3.23 4.55
C MET A 53 -11.68 3.87 3.15
N PHE A 54 -11.73 3.10 2.06
CA PHE A 54 -11.87 3.60 0.69
C PHE A 54 -13.31 3.58 0.16
N SER A 55 -14.28 3.14 0.96
CA SER A 55 -15.69 3.02 0.56
C SER A 55 -16.33 4.36 0.14
N PHE A 56 -15.75 5.50 0.56
CA PHE A 56 -16.19 6.84 0.18
C PHE A 56 -15.84 7.21 -1.27
N LEU A 57 -14.89 6.53 -1.91
CA LEU A 57 -14.48 6.84 -3.28
C LEU A 57 -15.65 6.59 -4.24
N PRO A 58 -16.06 7.61 -5.03
CA PRO A 58 -17.02 7.37 -6.09
C PRO A 58 -16.44 6.38 -7.09
N GLY A 59 -17.23 5.43 -7.56
CA GLY A 59 -16.76 4.38 -8.49
C GLY A 59 -16.15 3.14 -7.82
N ILE A 60 -15.91 3.14 -6.50
CA ILE A 60 -15.28 1.99 -5.80
C ILE A 60 -16.03 0.66 -6.02
N LYS A 61 -17.37 0.69 -6.04
CA LYS A 61 -18.24 -0.49 -6.25
C LYS A 61 -18.13 -1.12 -7.66
N LYS A 62 -17.51 -0.40 -8.60
CA LYS A 62 -17.26 -0.91 -9.96
C LYS A 62 -16.11 -1.91 -9.98
N ILE A 63 -15.15 -1.79 -9.05
CA ILE A 63 -14.03 -2.72 -8.94
C ILE A 63 -14.57 -4.08 -8.52
N LYS A 64 -14.23 -5.11 -9.29
CA LYS A 64 -14.62 -6.50 -9.03
C LYS A 64 -13.43 -7.30 -8.52
N ASN A 65 -13.69 -8.29 -7.67
CA ASN A 65 -12.68 -9.21 -7.16
C ASN A 65 -12.60 -10.53 -7.91
N LYS A 66 -13.43 -10.70 -8.95
CA LYS A 66 -13.41 -11.86 -9.83
C LYS A 66 -13.53 -11.42 -11.29
N ILE A 67 -12.64 -11.93 -12.13
CA ILE A 67 -12.75 -11.83 -13.57
C ILE A 67 -13.67 -12.97 -14.04
N PRO A 68 -14.74 -12.69 -14.82
CA PRO A 68 -15.58 -13.73 -15.40
C PRO A 68 -14.79 -14.60 -16.40
N ASP A 69 -15.05 -15.90 -16.42
CA ASP A 69 -14.36 -16.83 -17.33
C ASP A 69 -14.66 -16.53 -18.82
N SER A 70 -15.81 -15.91 -19.10
CA SER A 70 -16.21 -15.47 -20.45
C SER A 70 -15.67 -14.09 -20.84
N ALA A 71 -14.97 -13.40 -19.95
CA ALA A 71 -14.47 -12.07 -20.24
C ALA A 71 -13.31 -12.13 -21.25
N PHE A 72 -13.39 -11.28 -22.27
CA PHE A 72 -12.34 -11.09 -23.25
C PHE A 72 -11.76 -9.69 -23.12
N PHE A 73 -10.44 -9.59 -23.10
CA PHE A 73 -9.71 -8.32 -23.05
C PHE A 73 -8.66 -8.31 -24.16
N ASP A 74 -8.64 -7.24 -24.95
CA ASP A 74 -7.58 -7.01 -25.93
C ASP A 74 -6.37 -6.31 -25.30
N SER A 75 -6.59 -5.63 -24.17
CA SER A 75 -5.58 -4.85 -23.47
C SER A 75 -5.77 -4.90 -21.96
N ALA A 76 -4.67 -4.80 -21.23
CA ALA A 76 -4.63 -4.67 -19.78
C ALA A 76 -3.82 -3.43 -19.41
N ILE A 77 -4.31 -2.64 -18.47
CA ILE A 77 -3.60 -1.54 -17.84
C ILE A 77 -3.34 -1.91 -16.39
N ILE A 78 -2.08 -2.05 -16.03
CA ILE A 78 -1.63 -2.43 -14.69
C ILE A 78 -0.99 -1.23 -14.02
N LEU A 79 -1.67 -0.73 -12.99
CA LEU A 79 -1.35 0.51 -12.30
C LEU A 79 -0.65 0.24 -10.97
N ASP A 80 0.27 1.12 -10.63
CA ASP A 80 0.89 1.21 -9.31
C ASP A 80 1.55 -0.11 -8.86
N CYS A 81 2.11 -0.82 -9.82
CA CYS A 81 2.52 -2.19 -9.64
C CYS A 81 3.93 -2.34 -10.20
N SER A 82 4.89 -2.57 -9.31
CA SER A 82 6.31 -2.69 -9.65
C SER A 82 6.67 -4.01 -10.35
N GLY A 83 5.79 -5.02 -10.30
CA GLY A 83 6.00 -6.30 -10.95
C GLY A 83 4.70 -7.07 -11.11
N LEU A 84 4.54 -7.76 -12.24
CA LEU A 84 3.30 -8.45 -12.58
C LEU A 84 2.92 -9.55 -11.55
N ASN A 85 3.90 -10.10 -10.83
CA ASN A 85 3.65 -11.02 -9.72
C ASN A 85 2.85 -10.39 -8.56
N ARG A 86 2.87 -9.07 -8.41
CA ARG A 86 2.11 -8.38 -7.37
C ARG A 86 0.61 -8.30 -7.67
N THR A 87 0.13 -8.69 -8.85
CA THR A 87 -1.32 -8.76 -9.15
C THR A 87 -1.98 -10.06 -8.64
N GLY A 88 -1.21 -10.96 -8.03
CA GLY A 88 -1.73 -12.21 -7.47
C GLY A 88 -1.98 -13.30 -8.49
N LYS A 89 -3.00 -14.13 -8.26
CA LYS A 89 -3.41 -15.22 -9.15
C LYS A 89 -3.89 -14.71 -10.50
N SER A 90 -4.43 -13.50 -10.56
CA SER A 90 -4.87 -12.83 -11.79
C SER A 90 -3.74 -12.66 -12.82
N ARG A 91 -2.47 -12.70 -12.39
CA ARG A 91 -1.29 -12.70 -13.27
C ARG A 91 -1.44 -13.68 -14.43
N LYS A 92 -1.91 -14.90 -14.18
CA LYS A 92 -2.06 -15.95 -15.21
C LYS A 92 -3.04 -15.53 -16.32
N ILE A 93 -4.04 -14.74 -15.98
CA ILE A 93 -4.99 -14.20 -16.96
C ILE A 93 -4.33 -13.03 -17.70
N ILE A 94 -3.72 -12.10 -16.94
CA ILE A 94 -3.13 -10.88 -17.49
C ILE A 94 -2.00 -11.17 -18.48
N GLU A 95 -1.13 -12.16 -18.20
CA GLU A 95 -0.01 -12.54 -19.07
C GLU A 95 -0.46 -13.02 -20.46
N ASN A 96 -1.70 -13.48 -20.61
CA ASN A 96 -2.27 -13.93 -21.87
C ASN A 96 -2.98 -12.80 -22.64
N ILE A 97 -3.09 -11.59 -22.08
CA ILE A 97 -3.72 -10.46 -22.75
C ILE A 97 -2.73 -9.86 -23.77
N PRO A 98 -3.13 -9.64 -25.04
CA PRO A 98 -2.20 -9.27 -26.11
C PRO A 98 -1.39 -8.00 -25.85
N LYS A 99 -2.00 -7.01 -25.18
CA LYS A 99 -1.36 -5.74 -24.86
C LYS A 99 -1.40 -5.50 -23.35
N ILE A 100 -0.24 -5.32 -22.73
CA ILE A 100 -0.13 -5.05 -21.30
C ILE A 100 0.60 -3.73 -21.13
N ILE A 101 -0.07 -2.75 -20.53
CA ILE A 101 0.42 -1.39 -20.31
C ILE A 101 0.70 -1.25 -18.83
N ASN A 102 1.95 -1.02 -18.44
CA ASN A 102 2.30 -0.75 -17.06
C ASN A 102 2.47 0.76 -16.83
N ILE A 103 1.72 1.31 -15.87
CA ILE A 103 1.78 2.72 -15.48
C ILE A 103 2.13 2.74 -13.99
N ASP A 104 3.31 3.26 -13.65
CA ASP A 104 3.84 3.14 -12.29
C ASP A 104 4.87 4.24 -11.98
N HIS A 105 5.06 4.53 -10.70
CA HIS A 105 6.07 5.46 -10.20
C HIS A 105 7.11 4.78 -9.28
N HIS A 106 7.01 3.48 -9.01
CA HIS A 106 7.99 2.79 -8.18
C HIS A 106 9.39 2.72 -8.85
N PHE A 107 10.44 3.14 -8.14
CA PHE A 107 11.83 3.01 -8.62
C PHE A 107 12.26 1.54 -8.80
N THR A 108 11.65 0.63 -8.04
CA THR A 108 11.91 -0.82 -8.07
C THR A 108 11.16 -1.56 -9.18
N ASN A 109 10.44 -0.84 -10.04
CA ASN A 109 9.65 -1.44 -11.10
C ASN A 109 10.50 -2.27 -12.10
N THR A 110 10.03 -3.47 -12.40
CA THR A 110 10.70 -4.47 -13.26
C THR A 110 10.52 -4.22 -14.76
N LYS A 111 9.78 -3.17 -15.13
CA LYS A 111 9.49 -2.74 -16.51
C LYS A 111 8.81 -3.84 -17.33
N PHE A 112 7.81 -4.48 -16.74
CA PHE A 112 6.99 -5.48 -17.43
C PHE A 112 5.98 -4.83 -18.38
N GLY A 113 5.32 -5.66 -19.18
CA GLY A 113 4.32 -5.23 -20.15
C GLY A 113 4.91 -4.82 -21.50
N THR A 114 4.04 -4.83 -22.51
CA THR A 114 4.37 -4.44 -23.88
C THR A 114 4.60 -2.93 -23.99
N GLU A 115 3.88 -2.13 -23.21
CA GLU A 115 4.01 -0.67 -23.13
C GLU A 115 4.21 -0.23 -21.67
N LYS A 116 4.96 0.87 -21.49
CA LYS A 116 5.43 1.29 -20.16
C LYS A 116 5.43 2.80 -20.00
N ILE A 117 4.85 3.28 -18.90
CA ILE A 117 4.95 4.66 -18.43
C ILE A 117 5.45 4.59 -16.98
N ILE A 118 6.77 4.58 -16.83
CA ILE A 118 7.43 4.47 -15.51
C ILE A 118 8.07 5.81 -15.19
N GLU A 119 7.52 6.53 -14.22
CA GLU A 119 7.98 7.88 -13.86
C GLU A 119 8.30 7.99 -12.37
N PRO A 120 9.51 7.57 -11.93
CA PRO A 120 9.87 7.53 -10.51
C PRO A 120 9.90 8.87 -9.77
N ASN A 121 9.85 9.97 -10.51
CA ASN A 121 9.81 11.32 -9.95
C ASN A 121 8.37 11.84 -9.75
N ALA A 122 7.34 11.08 -10.17
CA ALA A 122 5.95 11.42 -9.88
C ALA A 122 5.66 11.18 -8.40
N CYS A 123 4.85 12.03 -7.78
CA CYS A 123 4.52 11.87 -6.36
C CYS A 123 3.59 10.68 -6.09
N ALA A 124 2.95 10.14 -7.13
CA ALA A 124 2.03 9.01 -7.12
C ALA A 124 1.79 8.56 -8.57
N THR A 125 1.36 7.31 -8.78
CA THR A 125 0.76 6.86 -10.04
C THR A 125 -0.44 7.72 -10.42
N ALA A 126 -1.22 8.22 -9.45
CA ALA A 126 -2.33 9.13 -9.66
C ALA A 126 -1.93 10.45 -10.35
N GLU A 127 -0.71 10.97 -10.12
CA GLU A 127 -0.18 12.13 -10.85
C GLU A 127 0.03 11.79 -12.34
N ILE A 128 0.52 10.59 -12.63
CA ILE A 128 0.72 10.10 -14.01
C ILE A 128 -0.63 9.99 -14.70
N VAL A 129 -1.61 9.35 -14.04
CA VAL A 129 -2.99 9.22 -14.54
C VAL A 129 -3.63 10.58 -14.78
N TYR A 130 -3.50 11.54 -13.85
CA TYR A 130 -3.97 12.91 -14.03
C TYR A 130 -3.45 13.53 -15.33
N ARG A 131 -2.14 13.45 -15.59
CA ARG A 131 -1.53 14.01 -16.81
C ARG A 131 -2.02 13.30 -18.07
N LEU A 132 -2.20 11.99 -18.02
CA LEU A 132 -2.75 11.22 -19.15
C LEU A 132 -4.18 11.64 -19.48
N LEU A 133 -5.04 11.79 -18.46
CA LEU A 133 -6.42 12.23 -18.67
C LEU A 133 -6.49 13.65 -19.25
N LYS A 134 -5.57 14.54 -18.84
CA LYS A 134 -5.41 15.87 -19.44
C LYS A 134 -4.94 15.79 -20.90
N GLU A 135 -3.93 14.97 -21.22
CA GLU A 135 -3.46 14.75 -22.60
C GLU A 135 -4.59 14.20 -23.50
N TRP A 136 -5.49 13.40 -22.92
CA TRP A 136 -6.65 12.84 -23.62
C TRP A 136 -7.86 13.79 -23.70
N ASN A 137 -7.74 15.02 -23.19
CA ASN A 137 -8.82 16.00 -23.12
C ASN A 137 -10.08 15.47 -22.41
N ILE A 138 -9.91 14.64 -21.37
CA ILE A 138 -11.03 14.14 -20.57
C ILE A 138 -11.50 15.23 -19.62
N THR A 139 -12.77 15.61 -19.73
CA THR A 139 -13.41 16.47 -18.72
C THR A 139 -13.50 15.74 -17.39
N PHE A 140 -12.97 16.32 -16.32
CA PHE A 140 -13.02 15.69 -15.01
C PHE A 140 -14.42 15.77 -14.40
N CYS A 141 -14.71 14.80 -13.54
CA CYS A 141 -15.92 14.74 -12.73
C CYS A 141 -15.54 14.31 -11.32
N LYS A 142 -16.49 14.38 -10.37
CA LYS A 142 -16.26 14.03 -8.97
C LYS A 142 -15.60 12.66 -8.77
N GLU A 143 -15.98 11.66 -9.57
CA GLU A 143 -15.36 10.33 -9.58
C GLU A 143 -13.85 10.38 -9.86
N ILE A 144 -13.43 11.01 -10.96
CA ILE A 144 -12.01 11.19 -11.31
C ILE A 144 -11.30 12.03 -10.24
N ALA A 145 -11.93 13.12 -9.79
CA ALA A 145 -11.29 14.08 -8.91
C ALA A 145 -11.00 13.51 -7.52
N TYR A 146 -11.97 12.83 -6.89
CA TYR A 146 -11.76 12.16 -5.60
C TYR A 146 -10.69 11.08 -5.70
N SER A 147 -10.67 10.34 -6.80
CA SER A 147 -9.69 9.28 -7.03
C SER A 147 -8.27 9.82 -7.18
N ILE A 148 -8.05 10.83 -8.02
CA ILE A 148 -6.73 11.47 -8.18
C ILE A 148 -6.27 12.10 -6.86
N TYR A 149 -7.14 12.85 -6.19
CA TYR A 149 -6.79 13.50 -4.93
C TYR A 149 -6.41 12.46 -3.88
N THR A 150 -7.19 11.37 -3.75
CA THR A 150 -6.94 10.34 -2.74
C THR A 150 -5.61 9.64 -2.97
N GLY A 151 -5.28 9.28 -4.23
CA GLY A 151 -4.01 8.65 -4.54
C GLY A 151 -2.80 9.52 -4.19
N ILE A 152 -2.84 10.80 -4.58
CA ILE A 152 -1.78 11.75 -4.20
C ILE A 152 -1.74 11.94 -2.68
N PHE A 153 -2.90 12.05 -2.02
CA PHE A 153 -2.99 12.28 -0.59
C PHE A 153 -2.40 11.11 0.22
N THR A 154 -2.68 9.87 -0.16
CA THR A 154 -2.15 8.69 0.54
C THR A 154 -0.66 8.49 0.28
N ASP A 155 -0.22 8.62 -0.97
CA ASP A 155 1.16 8.29 -1.35
C ASP A 155 2.17 9.36 -0.92
N THR A 156 1.71 10.59 -0.72
CA THR A 156 2.52 11.66 -0.08
C THR A 156 2.45 11.63 1.45
N GLY A 157 1.77 10.64 2.04
CA GLY A 157 1.60 10.53 3.49
C GLY A 157 0.86 11.72 4.07
N SER A 158 -0.22 12.18 3.43
CA SER A 158 -0.88 13.45 3.71
C SER A 158 0.07 14.64 3.60
N PHE A 159 0.85 14.68 2.51
CA PHE A 159 1.84 15.73 2.20
C PHE A 159 2.99 15.86 3.20
N ARG A 160 3.34 14.77 3.89
CA ARG A 160 4.45 14.73 4.87
C ARG A 160 5.70 14.06 4.33
N PHE A 161 5.58 13.23 3.31
CA PHE A 161 6.68 12.46 2.75
C PHE A 161 7.51 13.26 1.74
N PRO A 162 8.78 12.87 1.48
CA PRO A 162 9.69 13.63 0.61
C PRO A 162 9.24 13.76 -0.86
N ASN A 163 8.35 12.89 -1.33
CA ASN A 163 7.73 12.98 -2.68
C ASN A 163 6.70 14.13 -2.79
N THR A 164 6.34 14.78 -1.69
CA THR A 164 5.49 15.97 -1.66
C THR A 164 6.15 17.14 -2.40
N ASN A 165 5.49 17.64 -3.45
CA ASN A 165 6.05 18.69 -4.29
C ASN A 165 4.99 19.67 -4.83
N LYS A 166 5.43 20.71 -5.54
CA LYS A 166 4.55 21.74 -6.12
C LYS A 166 3.47 21.17 -7.05
N LYS A 167 3.78 20.12 -7.82
CA LYS A 167 2.82 19.48 -8.73
C LYS A 167 1.73 18.78 -7.94
N ALA A 168 2.08 18.03 -6.89
CA ALA A 168 1.11 17.38 -6.00
C ALA A 168 0.06 18.38 -5.48
N PHE A 169 0.51 19.51 -4.93
CA PHE A 169 -0.39 20.57 -4.45
C PHE A 169 -1.24 21.19 -5.58
N SER A 170 -0.63 21.43 -6.74
CA SER A 170 -1.35 22.03 -7.88
C SER A 170 -2.46 21.12 -8.40
N ILE A 171 -2.18 19.82 -8.51
CA ILE A 171 -3.18 18.82 -8.94
C ILE A 171 -4.29 18.72 -7.90
N CYS A 172 -3.95 18.59 -6.61
CA CYS A 172 -4.94 18.52 -5.55
C CYS A 172 -5.81 19.77 -5.47
N MET A 173 -5.24 20.97 -5.67
CA MET A 173 -5.99 22.23 -5.73
C MET A 173 -7.02 22.20 -6.86
N GLU A 174 -6.63 21.78 -8.06
CA GLU A 174 -7.58 21.64 -9.18
C GLU A 174 -8.69 20.62 -8.86
N MET A 175 -8.38 19.53 -8.13
CA MET A 175 -9.41 18.55 -7.78
C MET A 175 -10.47 19.13 -6.84
N LEU A 176 -10.15 20.18 -6.08
CA LEU A 176 -11.13 20.90 -5.26
C LEU A 176 -12.19 21.60 -6.11
N ASP A 177 -11.81 22.13 -7.29
CA ASP A 177 -12.74 22.76 -8.23
C ASP A 177 -13.81 21.77 -8.75
N TYR A 178 -13.50 20.47 -8.70
CA TYR A 178 -14.42 19.38 -9.02
C TYR A 178 -15.17 18.81 -7.80
N GLY A 179 -15.11 19.51 -6.67
CA GLY A 179 -15.89 19.23 -5.47
C GLY A 179 -15.26 18.22 -4.52
N VAL A 180 -13.95 17.97 -4.61
CA VAL A 180 -13.24 17.20 -3.58
C VAL A 180 -13.24 17.96 -2.27
N SER A 181 -13.54 17.24 -1.19
CA SER A 181 -13.48 17.74 0.18
C SER A 181 -12.32 17.04 0.90
N PRO A 182 -11.20 17.76 1.16
CA PRO A 182 -10.03 17.20 1.84
C PRO A 182 -10.35 16.57 3.19
N ASN A 183 -11.26 17.18 3.95
CA ASN A 183 -11.67 16.67 5.25
C ASN A 183 -12.42 15.32 5.13
N ILE A 184 -13.22 15.09 4.09
CA ILE A 184 -13.87 13.79 3.85
C ILE A 184 -12.79 12.74 3.53
N VAL A 185 -11.85 13.06 2.64
CA VAL A 185 -10.75 12.15 2.29
C VAL A 185 -9.95 11.80 3.56
N ALA A 186 -9.45 12.81 4.28
CA ALA A 186 -8.66 12.60 5.48
C ALA A 186 -9.42 11.84 6.58
N SER A 187 -10.72 12.13 6.79
CA SER A 187 -11.50 11.46 7.83
C SER A 187 -11.77 9.99 7.53
N ASN A 188 -11.90 9.62 6.26
CA ASN A 188 -12.06 8.21 5.90
C ASN A 188 -10.73 7.46 5.93
N ILE A 189 -9.65 8.09 5.46
CA ILE A 189 -8.33 7.46 5.40
C ILE A 189 -7.68 7.35 6.80
N TYR A 190 -7.80 8.38 7.65
CA TYR A 190 -7.10 8.44 8.94
C TYR A 190 -8.02 8.71 10.14
N GLY A 191 -9.31 9.01 9.91
CA GLY A 191 -10.18 9.58 10.95
C GLY A 191 -11.09 8.59 11.68
N SER A 192 -11.15 7.32 11.29
CA SER A 192 -12.00 6.34 11.99
C SER A 192 -11.24 5.09 12.41
N TYR A 193 -11.13 4.89 13.72
CA TYR A 193 -10.69 3.65 14.33
C TYR A 193 -11.87 2.94 14.97
N SER A 194 -11.95 1.61 14.81
CA SER A 194 -12.91 0.83 15.59
C SER A 194 -12.53 0.86 17.07
N VAL A 195 -13.53 0.70 17.95
CA VAL A 195 -13.28 0.57 19.41
C VAL A 195 -12.29 -0.56 19.69
N GLY A 196 -12.38 -1.65 18.92
CA GLY A 196 -11.43 -2.76 18.99
C GLY A 196 -10.00 -2.32 18.66
N LYS A 197 -9.79 -1.60 17.55
CA LYS A 197 -8.46 -1.08 17.15
C LYS A 197 -7.89 -0.17 18.24
N ILE A 198 -8.69 0.72 18.85
CA ILE A 198 -8.25 1.56 19.97
C ILE A 198 -7.87 0.75 21.21
N LYS A 199 -8.69 -0.24 21.61
CA LYS A 199 -8.38 -1.15 22.73
C LYS A 199 -7.08 -1.93 22.50
N LEU A 200 -6.86 -2.37 21.25
CA LEU A 200 -5.66 -3.09 20.87
C LEU A 200 -4.43 -2.18 20.94
N VAL A 201 -4.51 -0.97 20.41
CA VAL A 201 -3.43 0.03 20.49
C VAL A 201 -3.07 0.30 21.95
N SER A 202 -4.05 0.48 22.85
CA SER A 202 -3.77 0.64 24.28
C SER A 202 -2.95 -0.51 24.86
N LYS A 203 -3.33 -1.77 24.56
CA LYS A 203 -2.58 -2.94 25.05
C LYS A 203 -1.19 -3.09 24.41
N LEU A 204 -1.04 -2.68 23.15
CA LEU A 204 0.25 -2.69 22.46
C LEU A 204 1.19 -1.63 23.04
N LEU A 205 0.70 -0.41 23.28
CA LEU A 205 1.49 0.65 23.90
C LEU A 205 1.91 0.28 25.32
N ASP A 206 1.03 -0.36 26.11
CA ASP A 206 1.40 -0.91 27.43
C ASP A 206 2.50 -1.97 27.35
N SER A 207 2.67 -2.63 26.20
CA SER A 207 3.69 -3.67 25.98
C SER A 207 5.05 -3.13 25.53
N ILE A 208 5.16 -1.82 25.27
CA ILE A 208 6.39 -1.27 24.72
C ILE A 208 7.52 -1.32 25.75
N GLU A 209 8.67 -1.81 25.30
CA GLU A 209 9.90 -1.88 26.09
C GLU A 209 11.04 -1.22 25.32
N PHE A 210 12.04 -0.73 26.06
CA PHE A 210 13.21 -0.08 25.51
C PHE A 210 14.51 -0.78 25.92
N SER A 211 15.52 -0.75 25.05
CA SER A 211 16.88 -1.13 25.42
C SER A 211 17.45 -0.17 26.47
N ARG A 212 18.53 -0.60 27.15
CA ARG A 212 19.18 0.20 28.20
C ARG A 212 19.66 1.57 27.71
N ASN A 213 20.10 1.67 26.46
CA ASN A 213 20.54 2.93 25.84
C ASN A 213 19.41 3.70 25.12
N GLY A 214 18.17 3.19 25.15
CA GLY A 214 17.01 3.78 24.48
C GLY A 214 17.00 3.71 22.96
N LYS A 215 17.99 3.07 22.33
CA LYS A 215 18.12 3.00 20.87
C LYS A 215 17.26 1.92 20.21
N ILE A 216 16.74 0.97 20.99
CA ILE A 216 15.80 -0.03 20.51
C ILE A 216 14.48 0.12 21.26
N SER A 217 13.37 0.10 20.51
CA SER A 217 12.03 -0.10 21.04
C SER A 217 11.50 -1.48 20.60
N MET A 218 10.73 -2.12 21.46
CA MET A 218 10.11 -3.41 21.16
C MET A 218 8.65 -3.41 21.62
N MET A 219 7.75 -3.84 20.74
CA MET A 219 6.36 -4.13 21.10
C MET A 219 6.00 -5.57 20.78
N VAL A 220 5.04 -6.11 21.53
CA VAL A 220 4.64 -7.50 21.41
C VAL A 220 3.13 -7.61 21.28
N LEU A 221 2.68 -8.11 20.13
CA LEU A 221 1.29 -8.47 19.90
C LEU A 221 1.04 -9.92 20.30
N LYS A 222 0.39 -10.11 21.44
CA LYS A 222 -0.05 -11.43 21.92
C LYS A 222 -1.43 -11.78 21.37
N GLN A 223 -1.70 -13.08 21.21
CA GLN A 223 -3.00 -13.57 20.74
C GLN A 223 -4.15 -13.21 21.69
N GLU A 224 -3.89 -13.10 22.99
CA GLU A 224 -4.88 -12.67 23.98
C GLU A 224 -5.32 -11.21 23.77
N MET A 225 -4.46 -10.35 23.24
CA MET A 225 -4.78 -8.94 22.96
C MET A 225 -5.78 -8.83 21.80
N LEU A 226 -5.60 -9.63 20.75
CA LEU A 226 -6.54 -9.71 19.63
C LEU A 226 -7.92 -10.17 20.09
N LYS A 227 -7.97 -11.21 20.93
CA LYS A 227 -9.22 -11.71 21.53
C LYS A 227 -9.90 -10.66 22.40
N TYR A 228 -9.14 -9.96 23.24
CA TYR A 228 -9.65 -8.88 24.09
C TYR A 228 -10.22 -7.72 23.28
N ALA A 229 -9.54 -7.34 22.19
CA ALA A 229 -9.94 -6.26 21.31
C ALA A 229 -11.09 -6.63 20.36
N ASN A 230 -11.38 -7.93 20.19
CA ASN A 230 -12.27 -8.44 19.15
C ASN A 230 -11.88 -7.93 17.75
N VAL A 231 -10.59 -8.02 17.43
CA VAL A 231 -10.00 -7.55 16.18
C VAL A 231 -9.41 -8.74 15.42
N MET A 232 -9.73 -8.81 14.14
CA MET A 232 -9.10 -9.76 13.20
C MET A 232 -7.72 -9.24 12.79
N ASP A 233 -6.89 -10.15 12.30
CA ASP A 233 -5.46 -9.97 12.06
C ASP A 233 -5.09 -8.92 10.97
N GLU A 234 -6.08 -8.24 10.39
CA GLU A 234 -6.01 -7.61 9.07
C GLU A 234 -5.45 -6.17 9.03
N ASP A 235 -5.07 -5.56 10.16
CA ASP A 235 -4.58 -4.16 10.17
C ASP A 235 -3.39 -3.94 11.15
N ILE A 236 -2.47 -4.90 11.23
CA ILE A 236 -1.34 -4.84 12.19
C ILE A 236 -0.11 -4.13 11.62
N SER A 237 -0.04 -3.92 10.30
CA SER A 237 1.13 -3.35 9.61
C SER A 237 1.48 -1.94 10.11
N GLU A 238 0.49 -1.15 10.53
CA GLU A 238 0.70 0.21 11.03
C GLU A 238 1.18 0.28 12.47
N PHE A 239 1.05 -0.79 13.26
CA PHE A 239 1.35 -0.70 14.69
C PHE A 239 2.83 -0.56 14.98
N ILE A 240 3.72 -1.11 14.14
CA ILE A 240 5.18 -0.92 14.30
C ILE A 240 5.57 0.56 14.34
N ASN A 241 4.78 1.44 13.70
CA ASN A 241 5.02 2.88 13.68
C ASN A 241 5.00 3.50 15.09
N TYR A 242 4.27 2.92 16.04
CA TYR A 242 4.29 3.38 17.44
C TYR A 242 5.59 3.03 18.16
N ALA A 243 6.30 1.99 17.71
CA ALA A 243 7.64 1.66 18.20
C ALA A 243 8.71 2.46 17.44
N GLU A 244 8.53 2.68 16.14
CA GLU A 244 9.49 3.35 15.27
C GLU A 244 9.58 4.86 15.48
N ASN A 245 8.44 5.56 15.56
CA ASN A 245 8.40 7.03 15.59
C ASN A 245 8.60 7.60 17.00
N ILE A 246 9.67 7.15 17.66
CA ILE A 246 10.09 7.61 18.98
C ILE A 246 11.45 8.27 18.83
N ASN A 247 11.62 9.46 19.38
CA ASN A 247 12.91 10.16 19.37
C ASN A 247 14.01 9.25 19.92
N ASP A 248 15.20 9.32 19.32
CA ASP A 248 16.39 8.54 19.67
C ASP A 248 16.36 7.04 19.34
N VAL A 249 15.21 6.45 19.05
CA VAL A 249 15.11 5.05 18.58
C VAL A 249 15.72 4.92 17.19
N LYS A 250 16.57 3.91 17.02
CA LYS A 250 17.28 3.56 15.78
C LYS A 250 16.76 2.29 15.16
N LEU A 251 16.26 1.37 15.99
CA LEU A 251 15.69 0.10 15.57
C LEU A 251 14.40 -0.16 16.36
N ALA A 252 13.28 -0.30 15.64
CA ALA A 252 12.02 -0.75 16.20
C ALA A 252 11.76 -2.21 15.88
N VAL A 253 11.35 -2.96 16.90
CA VAL A 253 11.02 -4.38 16.82
C VAL A 253 9.54 -4.57 17.12
N PHE A 254 8.83 -5.25 16.23
CA PHE A 254 7.45 -5.67 16.47
C PHE A 254 7.36 -7.19 16.41
N ILE A 255 7.00 -7.82 17.53
CA ILE A 255 6.89 -9.27 17.65
C ILE A 255 5.41 -9.64 17.69
N LYS A 256 4.97 -10.44 16.72
CA LYS A 256 3.60 -10.99 16.68
C LYS A 256 3.63 -12.47 17.02
N GLU A 257 2.88 -12.85 18.05
CA GLU A 257 2.66 -14.24 18.43
C GLU A 257 1.73 -14.93 17.42
N ASP A 258 2.12 -16.10 16.96
CA ASP A 258 1.33 -17.03 16.16
C ASP A 258 1.27 -18.38 16.89
N LYS A 259 0.05 -18.87 17.16
CA LYS A 259 -0.14 -20.14 17.88
C LYS A 259 -0.25 -21.28 16.88
N ARG A 260 0.90 -21.87 16.55
CA ARG A 260 1.00 -23.09 15.73
C ARG A 260 1.25 -24.30 16.64
N GLY A 261 0.18 -24.81 17.25
CA GLY A 261 0.27 -25.94 18.18
C GLY A 261 0.89 -25.54 19.52
N GLU A 262 1.68 -26.44 20.12
CA GLU A 262 2.29 -26.24 21.45
C GLU A 262 3.61 -25.45 21.42
N THR A 263 4.22 -25.27 20.23
CA THR A 263 5.49 -24.54 20.09
C THR A 263 5.23 -23.06 19.85
N PRO A 264 5.89 -22.14 20.57
CA PRO A 264 5.77 -20.71 20.29
C PRO A 264 6.31 -20.42 18.89
N TYR A 265 5.56 -19.63 18.13
CA TYR A 265 5.95 -19.16 16.81
C TYR A 265 5.75 -17.65 16.77
N TYR A 266 6.74 -16.92 16.26
CA TYR A 266 6.70 -15.46 16.20
C TYR A 266 7.03 -14.96 14.80
N TYR A 267 6.29 -13.95 14.34
CA TYR A 267 6.73 -13.10 13.24
C TYR A 267 7.33 -11.83 13.82
N VAL A 268 8.55 -11.51 13.41
CA VAL A 268 9.26 -10.32 13.83
C VAL A 268 9.34 -9.37 12.64
N SER A 269 8.87 -8.14 12.84
CA SER A 269 9.06 -7.03 11.90
C SER A 269 10.06 -6.05 12.48
N LEU A 270 10.98 -5.58 11.65
CA LEU A 270 12.02 -4.64 11.99
C LEU A 270 11.86 -3.36 11.17
N ARG A 271 12.03 -2.21 11.82
CA ARG A 271 12.07 -0.88 11.19
C ARG A 271 13.25 -0.08 11.73
N SER A 272 13.85 0.74 10.89
CA SER A 272 15.06 1.51 11.22
C SER A 272 14.88 2.95 10.78
N ASP A 273 15.48 3.87 11.54
CA ASP A 273 15.52 5.30 11.20
C ASP A 273 16.47 5.62 10.01
N GLY A 274 17.07 4.58 9.41
CA GLY A 274 18.06 4.67 8.34
C GLY A 274 19.49 4.37 8.80
N SER A 275 19.75 4.29 10.11
CA SER A 275 21.10 4.03 10.64
C SER A 275 21.45 2.54 10.81
N VAL A 276 20.44 1.68 10.88
CA VAL A 276 20.61 0.22 11.11
C VAL A 276 20.12 -0.58 9.92
N ASN A 277 20.93 -1.54 9.45
CA ASN A 277 20.54 -2.47 8.38
C ASN A 277 19.70 -3.64 8.92
N THR A 278 18.38 -3.51 8.81
CA THR A 278 17.40 -4.50 9.24
C THR A 278 17.42 -5.77 8.39
N ALA A 279 17.79 -5.71 7.11
CA ALA A 279 17.88 -6.89 6.25
C ALA A 279 19.00 -7.84 6.73
N SER A 280 20.14 -7.30 7.14
CA SER A 280 21.24 -8.09 7.71
C SER A 280 20.83 -8.78 9.01
N ILE A 281 20.12 -8.08 9.90
CA ILE A 281 19.58 -8.67 11.14
C ILE A 281 18.57 -9.77 10.80
N ALA A 282 17.60 -9.51 9.92
CA ALA A 282 16.62 -10.52 9.55
C ALA A 282 17.27 -11.76 8.91
N ALA A 283 18.31 -11.58 8.09
CA ALA A 283 19.03 -12.68 7.44
C ALA A 283 19.73 -13.60 8.44
N SER A 284 20.25 -13.09 9.58
CA SER A 284 20.86 -13.95 10.61
C SER A 284 19.84 -14.87 11.29
N TYR A 285 18.55 -14.56 11.19
CA TYR A 285 17.44 -15.39 11.64
C TYR A 285 16.75 -16.16 10.51
N GLY A 286 17.34 -16.19 9.30
CA GLY A 286 16.77 -16.86 8.13
C GLY A 286 15.58 -16.14 7.50
N GLY A 287 15.37 -14.86 7.83
CA GLY A 287 14.41 -13.97 7.17
C GLY A 287 15.06 -13.11 6.09
N GLY A 288 14.46 -11.93 5.84
CA GLY A 288 14.96 -11.00 4.84
C GLY A 288 14.09 -9.74 4.72
N GLY A 289 14.39 -8.91 3.73
CA GLY A 289 13.66 -7.68 3.47
C GLY A 289 14.55 -6.59 2.90
N HIS A 290 14.15 -5.34 3.14
CA HIS A 290 14.88 -4.15 2.72
C HIS A 290 15.78 -3.63 3.84
N GLU A 291 16.72 -2.75 3.48
CA GLU A 291 17.71 -2.20 4.41
C GLU A 291 17.08 -1.61 5.67
N TYR A 292 15.96 -0.89 5.56
CA TYR A 292 15.30 -0.23 6.71
C TYR A 292 13.94 -0.85 7.10
N ALA A 293 13.53 -1.91 6.41
CA ALA A 293 12.28 -2.61 6.67
C ALA A 293 12.43 -4.10 6.31
N ALA A 294 12.57 -4.95 7.32
CA ALA A 294 12.76 -6.39 7.15
C ALA A 294 11.94 -7.20 8.17
N GLY A 295 11.95 -8.51 8.03
CA GLY A 295 11.30 -9.39 8.99
C GLY A 295 11.75 -10.84 8.90
N PHE A 296 11.48 -11.60 9.96
CA PHE A 296 11.82 -13.01 10.05
C PHE A 296 10.79 -13.75 10.90
N SER A 297 10.81 -15.08 10.84
CA SER A 297 10.00 -15.93 11.72
C SER A 297 10.90 -16.67 12.69
N SER A 298 10.48 -16.83 13.94
CA SER A 298 11.27 -17.49 14.99
C SER A 298 10.46 -18.52 15.76
N ARG A 299 11.13 -19.60 16.16
CA ARG A 299 10.65 -20.64 17.08
C ARG A 299 11.29 -20.56 18.46
N LEU A 300 12.14 -19.55 18.70
CA LEU A 300 12.75 -19.32 20.00
C LEU A 300 11.69 -19.00 21.05
N SER A 301 11.99 -19.27 22.31
CA SER A 301 11.14 -18.79 23.40
C SER A 301 11.12 -17.25 23.41
N PHE A 302 10.02 -16.65 23.87
CA PHE A 302 9.92 -15.20 23.97
C PHE A 302 11.08 -14.58 24.75
N THR A 303 11.47 -15.18 25.88
CA THR A 303 12.59 -14.70 26.71
C THR A 303 13.91 -14.66 25.95
N GLN A 304 14.22 -15.73 25.20
CA GLN A 304 15.44 -15.79 24.37
C GLN A 304 15.40 -14.75 23.25
N LEU A 305 14.31 -14.74 22.48
CA LEU A 305 14.15 -13.81 21.35
C LEU A 305 14.25 -12.35 21.81
N ARG A 306 13.59 -12.01 22.92
CA ARG A 306 13.64 -10.68 23.54
C ARG A 306 15.08 -10.31 23.94
N GLN A 307 15.79 -11.22 24.62
CA GLN A 307 17.15 -10.97 25.09
C GLN A 307 18.11 -10.73 23.92
N GLU A 308 18.08 -11.59 22.91
CA GLU A 308 18.94 -11.45 21.72
C GLU A 308 18.68 -10.12 21.00
N LEU A 309 17.41 -9.80 20.72
CA LEU A 309 17.07 -8.57 20.01
C LEU A 309 17.39 -7.30 20.81
N MET A 310 17.15 -7.30 22.12
CA MET A 310 17.52 -6.16 22.98
C MET A 310 19.03 -5.99 23.13
N SER A 311 19.82 -7.06 23.00
CA SER A 311 21.29 -7.00 23.07
C SER A 311 21.95 -6.33 21.87
N LEU A 312 21.24 -6.22 20.73
CA LEU A 312 21.71 -5.47 19.56
C LEU A 312 21.96 -3.99 19.89
N ALA A 313 21.36 -3.48 20.97
CA ALA A 313 21.58 -2.13 21.46
C ALA A 313 23.04 -1.86 21.84
N ASP A 314 23.82 -2.89 22.21
CA ASP A 314 25.23 -2.71 22.57
C ASP A 314 26.09 -2.34 21.34
N THR A 315 25.55 -2.52 20.12
CA THR A 315 26.21 -2.24 18.84
C THR A 315 25.53 -1.14 18.02
N ILE A 316 24.47 -0.52 18.55
CA ILE A 316 23.68 0.57 17.94
C ILE A 316 23.82 1.83 18.79
#